data_AF-A0A958VN67-F1
#
_entry.id   AF-A0A958VN67-F1
#
_cell.length_a   1.000
_cell.length_b   1.000
_cell.length_c   1.000
_cell.angle_alpha   90.00
_cell.angle_beta   90.00
_cell.angle_gamma   90.00
#
_symmetry.space_group_name_H-M   'P 1'
#
loop_
_entity.id
_entity.type
_entity.pdbx_description
1 polymer ?
#
loop_
_entity_poly.entity_id
_entity_poly.type
_entity_poly.pdbx_seq_one_letter_code
_entity_poly.pdbx_strand_id
1 'polypeptide(L)'
;MSQVEPILQPNDNRFVIFPIQHHDIWDWYKKQEASFWTAEEIDLHQDITDWSTKLNDDERYFIKHILAFFAASDGIVNENLAENFVTEVQYTEAKFFYGFQIMMENIHSEVYSLLIDTYVKDEKEKDKLFRAIEVFPAIKQKADWALRWIESPSFAERLIAFAAVEGIFFSGSFCSIFWLKKRGLMPGLT
;
A
#
# COMPACT_ATOMS: atom_id res chain seq x y z
N MET A 1 11.85 -12.48 31.54
CA MET A 1 11.90 -11.21 30.78
C MET A 1 11.83 -11.60 29.33
N SER A 2 10.91 -11.04 28.54
CA SER A 2 10.93 -11.23 27.09
C SER A 2 12.30 -10.76 26.59
N GLN A 3 12.97 -11.59 25.79
CA GLN A 3 14.23 -11.22 25.17
C GLN A 3 13.94 -10.08 24.20
N VAL A 4 14.66 -8.96 24.34
CA VAL A 4 14.51 -7.83 23.41
C VAL A 4 15.13 -8.25 22.08
N GLU A 5 14.32 -8.23 21.03
CA GLU A 5 14.73 -8.61 19.67
C GLU A 5 15.96 -7.77 19.24
N PRO A 6 17.00 -8.40 18.64
CA PRO A 6 18.22 -7.69 18.26
C PRO A 6 18.00 -6.46 17.38
N ILE A 7 16.98 -6.49 16.50
CA ILE A 7 16.62 -5.38 15.60
C ILE A 7 16.07 -4.15 16.34
N LEU A 8 15.62 -4.31 17.58
CA LEU A 8 15.03 -3.24 18.41
C LEU A 8 16.02 -2.68 19.44
N GLN A 9 17.22 -3.26 19.55
CA GLN A 9 18.21 -2.82 20.52
C GLN A 9 18.84 -1.48 20.10
N PRO A 10 18.83 -0.44 20.96
CA PRO A 10 19.34 0.89 20.61
C PRO A 10 20.74 0.85 19.99
N ASN A 11 20.92 1.59 18.89
CA ASN A 11 22.18 1.67 18.17
C ASN A 11 22.57 3.12 17.90
N ASP A 12 22.95 3.84 18.95
CA ASP A 12 23.21 5.28 18.92
C ASP A 12 24.43 5.68 18.07
N ASN A 13 25.25 4.72 17.64
CA ASN A 13 26.54 4.98 17.00
C ASN A 13 26.55 4.75 15.48
N ARG A 14 25.44 4.30 14.88
CA ARG A 14 25.40 3.88 13.46
C ARG A 14 24.56 4.81 12.59
N PHE A 15 25.12 5.98 12.30
CA PHE A 15 24.56 6.94 11.34
C PHE A 15 25.05 6.73 9.90
N VAL A 16 26.08 5.89 9.71
CA VAL A 16 26.65 5.56 8.39
C VAL A 16 26.29 4.13 8.01
N ILE A 17 25.93 3.92 6.74
CA ILE A 17 25.50 2.59 6.26
C ILE A 17 26.66 1.59 6.19
N PHE A 18 27.88 2.06 5.90
CA PHE A 18 29.05 1.20 5.79
C PHE A 18 29.81 1.06 7.12
N PRO A 19 30.36 -0.14 7.41
CA PRO A 19 30.18 -1.39 6.66
C PRO A 19 28.76 -1.97 6.82
N ILE A 20 28.27 -2.66 5.79
CA ILE A 20 26.99 -3.38 5.83
C ILE A 20 27.10 -4.53 6.84
N GLN A 21 26.10 -4.67 7.71
CA GLN A 21 26.02 -5.72 8.74
C GLN A 21 24.94 -6.75 8.39
N HIS A 22 23.84 -6.32 7.78
CA HIS A 22 22.71 -7.16 7.38
C HIS A 22 22.56 -7.19 5.85
N HIS A 23 23.38 -8.01 5.21
CA HIS A 23 23.41 -8.13 3.74
C HIS A 23 22.08 -8.64 3.16
N ASP A 24 21.41 -9.55 3.87
CA ASP A 24 20.08 -10.06 3.53
C ASP A 24 19.03 -8.95 3.44
N ILE A 25 19.00 -8.02 4.41
CA ILE A 25 18.09 -6.87 4.41
C ILE A 25 18.52 -5.86 3.33
N TRP A 26 19.82 -5.62 3.20
CA TRP A 26 20.35 -4.69 2.20
C TRP A 26 20.02 -5.13 0.76
N ASP A 27 20.10 -6.43 0.48
CA ASP A 27 19.75 -6.99 -0.81
C ASP A 27 18.27 -6.78 -1.14
N TRP A 28 17.37 -6.86 -0.14
CA TRP A 28 15.96 -6.53 -0.31
C TRP A 28 15.73 -5.05 -0.58
N TYR A 29 16.45 -4.16 0.12
CA TYR A 29 16.42 -2.73 -0.17
C TYR A 29 16.86 -2.45 -1.62
N LYS A 30 17.96 -3.07 -2.07
CA LYS A 30 18.45 -2.90 -3.46
C LYS A 30 17.49 -3.46 -4.51
N LYS A 31 16.78 -4.55 -4.22
CA LYS A 31 15.72 -5.05 -5.10
C LYS A 31 14.55 -4.06 -5.20
N GLN A 32 14.15 -3.47 -4.08
CA GLN A 32 13.09 -2.48 -4.03
C GLN A 32 13.49 -1.20 -4.77
N GLU A 33 14.71 -0.70 -4.53
CA GLU A 33 15.28 0.47 -5.22
C GLU A 33 15.33 0.26 -6.73
N ALA A 34 15.72 -0.92 -7.19
CA ALA A 34 15.73 -1.26 -8.61
C ALA A 34 14.33 -1.38 -9.24
N SER A 35 13.28 -1.39 -8.43
CA SER A 35 11.87 -1.49 -8.86
C SER A 35 11.14 -0.14 -8.79
N PHE A 36 11.87 0.97 -8.66
CA PHE A 36 11.28 2.31 -8.66
C PHE A 36 10.48 2.59 -9.94
N TRP A 37 9.35 3.28 -9.78
CA TRP A 37 8.50 3.76 -10.87
C TRP A 37 7.71 5.00 -10.40
N THR A 38 7.21 5.82 -11.32
CA THR A 38 6.35 6.98 -11.00
C THR A 38 4.96 6.91 -11.60
N ALA A 39 4.01 7.64 -11.02
CA ALA A 39 2.61 7.67 -11.49
C ALA A 39 2.49 8.08 -12.97
N GLU A 40 3.37 8.95 -13.45
CA GLU A 40 3.39 9.44 -14.84
C GLU A 40 3.78 8.38 -15.87
N GLU A 41 4.34 7.24 -15.44
CA GLU A 41 4.64 6.12 -16.34
C GLU A 41 3.38 5.37 -16.78
N ILE A 42 2.24 5.60 -16.11
CA ILE A 42 0.97 4.91 -16.36
C ILE A 42 0.13 5.72 -17.37
N ASP A 43 -0.08 5.15 -18.56
CA ASP A 43 -0.98 5.71 -19.58
C ASP A 43 -2.43 5.26 -19.35
N LEU A 44 -3.31 6.22 -19.03
CA LEU A 44 -4.73 6.00 -18.77
C LEU A 44 -5.64 6.32 -19.96
N HIS A 45 -5.09 6.65 -21.13
CA HIS A 45 -5.90 7.09 -22.27
C HIS A 45 -6.90 6.02 -22.74
N GLN A 46 -6.43 4.78 -22.89
CA GLN A 46 -7.28 3.66 -23.33
C GLN A 46 -8.33 3.30 -22.28
N ASP A 47 -8.02 3.47 -20.99
CA ASP A 47 -8.89 3.11 -19.89
C ASP A 47 -10.19 3.90 -19.89
N ILE A 48 -10.17 5.18 -20.28
CA ILE A 48 -11.39 5.99 -20.39
C ILE A 48 -12.38 5.39 -21.39
N THR A 49 -11.86 4.85 -22.50
CA THR A 49 -12.69 4.20 -23.52
C THR A 49 -13.22 2.87 -23.00
N ASP A 50 -12.38 2.05 -22.38
CA ASP A 50 -12.78 0.75 -21.83
C ASP A 50 -13.83 0.91 -20.72
N TRP A 51 -13.60 1.87 -19.82
CA TRP A 51 -14.49 2.21 -18.71
C TRP A 51 -15.90 2.56 -19.18
N SER A 52 -16.00 3.36 -20.25
CA SER A 52 -17.27 3.88 -20.75
C SER A 52 -17.99 2.92 -21.71
N THR A 53 -17.25 2.15 -22.51
CA THR A 53 -17.83 1.37 -23.62
C THR A 53 -17.79 -0.14 -23.43
N LYS A 54 -16.86 -0.67 -22.65
CA LYS A 54 -16.64 -2.12 -22.52
C LYS A 54 -17.06 -2.70 -21.18
N LEU A 55 -17.03 -1.90 -20.12
CA LEU A 55 -17.49 -2.34 -18.80
C LEU A 55 -19.01 -2.20 -18.66
N ASN A 56 -19.61 -3.11 -17.90
CA ASN A 56 -20.98 -2.95 -17.41
C ASN A 56 -21.01 -2.23 -16.05
N ASP A 57 -22.22 -1.93 -15.56
CA ASP A 57 -22.39 -1.19 -14.30
C ASP A 57 -21.87 -1.94 -13.08
N ASP A 58 -22.02 -3.27 -13.03
CA ASP A 58 -21.54 -4.10 -11.93
C ASP A 58 -20.01 -4.16 -11.87
N GLU A 59 -19.35 -4.22 -13.04
CA GLU A 59 -17.89 -4.18 -13.16
C GLU A 59 -17.34 -2.81 -12.73
N ARG A 60 -17.97 -1.71 -13.18
CA ARG A 60 -17.61 -0.37 -12.72
C ARG A 60 -17.83 -0.19 -11.23
N TYR A 61 -18.95 -0.69 -10.71
CA TYR A 61 -19.25 -0.68 -9.28
C TYR A 61 -18.15 -1.41 -8.50
N PHE A 62 -17.79 -2.62 -8.93
CA PHE A 62 -16.78 -3.45 -8.31
C PHE A 62 -15.40 -2.80 -8.30
N ILE A 63 -14.94 -2.26 -9.45
CA ILE A 63 -13.64 -1.58 -9.56
C ILE A 63 -13.60 -0.32 -8.68
N LYS A 64 -14.65 0.50 -8.67
CA LYS A 64 -14.73 1.69 -7.80
C LYS A 64 -14.51 1.33 -6.33
N HIS A 65 -15.10 0.22 -5.86
CA HIS A 65 -14.96 -0.19 -4.46
C HIS A 65 -13.58 -0.76 -4.15
N ILE A 66 -12.91 -1.41 -5.11
CA ILE A 66 -11.50 -1.80 -4.97
C ILE A 66 -10.61 -0.56 -4.84
N LEU A 67 -10.77 0.41 -5.74
CA LEU A 67 -9.96 1.64 -5.73
C LEU A 67 -10.19 2.44 -4.44
N ALA A 68 -11.44 2.55 -3.97
CA ALA A 68 -11.76 3.18 -2.70
C ALA A 68 -11.10 2.47 -1.50
N PHE A 69 -11.02 1.14 -1.53
CA PHE A 69 -10.30 0.38 -0.51
C PHE A 69 -8.79 0.68 -0.55
N PHE A 70 -8.18 0.68 -1.74
CA PHE A 70 -6.75 0.93 -1.91
C PHE A 70 -6.36 2.35 -1.47
N ALA A 71 -7.05 3.37 -1.98
CA ALA A 71 -6.75 4.77 -1.66
C ALA A 71 -6.81 5.06 -0.15
N ALA A 72 -7.70 4.38 0.59
CA ALA A 72 -7.79 4.51 2.04
C ALA A 72 -6.76 3.67 2.80
N SER A 73 -6.37 2.50 2.27
CA SER A 73 -5.53 1.53 2.99
C SER A 73 -4.06 1.93 2.99
N ASP A 74 -3.55 2.48 1.89
CA ASP A 74 -2.13 2.88 1.80
C ASP A 74 -1.80 3.99 2.80
N GLY A 75 -2.75 4.88 3.09
CA GLY A 75 -2.61 5.86 4.17
C GLY A 75 -2.37 5.21 5.54
N ILE A 76 -3.15 4.18 5.88
CA ILE A 76 -3.03 3.44 7.15
C ILE A 76 -1.69 2.69 7.21
N VAL A 77 -1.26 2.09 6.09
CA VAL A 77 0.05 1.41 6.01
C VAL A 77 1.19 2.39 6.23
N ASN A 78 1.12 3.56 5.60
CA ASN A 78 2.13 4.59 5.69
C ASN A 78 2.25 5.16 7.11
N GLU A 79 1.13 5.44 7.78
CA GLU A 79 1.12 5.85 9.19
C GLU A 79 1.84 4.83 10.09
N ASN A 80 1.57 3.54 9.93
CA ASN A 80 2.27 2.50 10.71
C ASN A 80 3.77 2.41 10.39
N LEU A 81 4.16 2.54 9.11
CA LEU A 81 5.56 2.50 8.72
C LEU A 81 6.33 3.67 9.34
N ALA A 82 5.78 4.88 9.24
CA ALA A 82 6.41 6.11 9.69
C ALA A 82 6.44 6.24 11.22
N GLU A 83 5.31 5.99 11.89
CA GLU A 83 5.21 6.22 13.34
C GLU A 83 5.79 5.07 14.15
N ASN A 84 5.63 3.81 13.69
CA ASN A 84 6.10 2.62 14.40
C ASN A 84 7.38 2.05 13.81
N PHE A 85 7.31 1.36 12.67
CA PHE A 85 8.40 0.48 12.23
C PHE A 85 9.74 1.20 12.02
N VAL A 86 9.75 2.35 11.33
CA VAL A 86 10.98 3.13 11.10
C VAL A 86 11.58 3.65 12.42
N THR A 87 10.72 4.04 13.36
CA THR A 87 11.12 4.59 14.66
C THR A 87 11.71 3.51 15.56
N GLU A 88 11.14 2.30 15.54
CA GLU A 88 11.50 1.22 16.46
C GLU A 88 12.72 0.42 16.01
N VAL A 89 12.83 0.11 14.70
CA VAL A 89 13.97 -0.67 14.21
C VAL A 89 15.26 0.13 14.33
N GLN A 90 16.35 -0.54 14.68
CA GLN A 90 17.65 0.09 14.92
C GLN A 90 18.68 -0.27 13.85
N TYR A 91 18.37 -1.23 12.98
CA TYR A 91 19.22 -1.58 11.83
C TYR A 91 19.10 -0.52 10.74
N THR A 92 20.23 0.08 10.36
CA THR A 92 20.29 1.09 9.31
C THR A 92 19.79 0.54 7.97
N GLU A 93 20.12 -0.71 7.62
CA GLU A 93 19.63 -1.38 6.42
C GLU A 93 18.09 -1.49 6.38
N ALA A 94 17.47 -1.80 7.51
CA ALA A 94 16.00 -1.89 7.62
C ALA A 94 15.34 -0.50 7.52
N LYS A 95 15.95 0.53 8.12
CA LYS A 95 15.48 1.92 7.97
C LYS A 95 15.51 2.38 6.51
N PHE A 96 16.53 1.98 5.76
CA PHE A 96 16.63 2.30 4.32
C PHE A 96 15.54 1.59 3.51
N PHE A 97 15.28 0.32 3.80
CA PHE A 97 14.16 -0.43 3.20
C PHE A 97 12.82 0.26 3.47
N TYR A 98 12.50 0.53 4.74
CA TYR A 98 11.23 1.17 5.10
C TYR A 98 11.11 2.61 4.61
N GLY A 99 12.20 3.37 4.57
CA GLY A 99 12.20 4.71 3.98
C GLY A 99 11.82 4.69 2.49
N PHE A 100 12.33 3.70 1.75
CA PHE A 100 11.93 3.50 0.36
C PHE A 100 10.49 2.99 0.23
N GLN A 101 10.05 2.10 1.12
CA GLN A 101 8.66 1.64 1.18
C GLN A 101 7.67 2.79 1.39
N ILE A 102 7.91 3.66 2.37
CA ILE A 102 7.09 4.86 2.62
C ILE A 102 6.96 5.73 1.36
N MET A 103 8.07 5.96 0.65
CA MET A 103 8.05 6.72 -0.59
C MET A 103 7.22 6.01 -1.67
N MET A 104 7.33 4.69 -1.83
CA MET A 104 6.52 3.95 -2.80
C MET A 104 5.04 3.93 -2.42
N GLU A 105 4.69 3.84 -1.14
CA GLU A 105 3.28 3.92 -0.70
C GLU A 105 2.66 5.30 -1.00
N ASN A 106 3.45 6.37 -0.97
CA ASN A 106 2.96 7.68 -1.43
C ASN A 106 2.63 7.67 -2.94
N ILE A 107 3.47 7.01 -3.75
CA ILE A 107 3.24 6.85 -5.19
C ILE A 107 2.01 5.97 -5.44
N HIS A 108 1.83 4.88 -4.68
CA HIS A 108 0.62 4.05 -4.76
C HIS A 108 -0.65 4.86 -4.46
N SER A 109 -0.64 5.63 -3.37
CA SER A 109 -1.76 6.49 -2.98
C SER A 109 -2.09 7.54 -4.05
N GLU A 110 -1.08 8.15 -4.67
CA GLU A 110 -1.24 9.05 -5.80
C GLU A 110 -1.91 8.35 -6.99
N VAL A 111 -1.42 7.17 -7.38
CA VAL A 111 -1.98 6.42 -8.52
C VAL A 111 -3.42 6.03 -8.27
N TYR A 112 -3.78 5.50 -7.10
CA TYR A 112 -5.17 5.15 -6.82
C TYR A 112 -6.09 6.38 -6.82
N SER A 113 -5.60 7.51 -6.36
CA SER A 113 -6.33 8.78 -6.43
C SER A 113 -6.52 9.25 -7.87
N LEU A 114 -5.47 9.16 -8.70
CA LEU A 114 -5.51 9.48 -10.12
C LEU A 114 -6.47 8.56 -10.90
N LEU A 115 -6.48 7.27 -10.60
CA LEU A 115 -7.40 6.29 -11.21
C LEU A 115 -8.86 6.65 -10.87
N ILE A 116 -9.16 6.95 -9.60
CA ILE A 116 -10.49 7.40 -9.18
C ILE A 116 -10.89 8.69 -9.92
N ASP A 117 -10.02 9.70 -9.98
CA ASP A 117 -10.29 10.96 -10.67
C ASP A 117 -10.51 10.78 -12.18
N THR A 118 -9.75 9.86 -12.78
CA THR A 118 -9.85 9.53 -14.20
C THR A 118 -11.16 8.84 -14.53
N TYR A 119 -11.62 7.89 -13.73
CA TYR A 119 -12.78 7.06 -14.03
C TYR A 119 -14.10 7.67 -13.54
N VAL A 120 -14.08 8.40 -12.43
CA VAL A 120 -15.28 8.88 -11.74
C VAL A 120 -15.44 10.40 -11.93
N LYS A 121 -16.41 10.78 -12.77
CA LYS A 121 -16.67 12.19 -13.11
C LYS A 121 -17.70 12.88 -12.21
N ASP A 122 -18.50 12.12 -11.47
CA ASP A 122 -19.39 12.71 -10.46
C ASP A 122 -18.60 13.01 -9.18
N GLU A 123 -18.44 14.30 -8.88
CA GLU A 123 -17.75 14.78 -7.69
C GLU A 123 -18.37 14.26 -6.38
N LYS A 124 -19.68 14.03 -6.33
CA LYS A 124 -20.32 13.47 -5.14
C LYS A 124 -19.99 12.00 -4.94
N GLU A 125 -19.85 11.26 -6.03
CA GLU A 125 -19.41 9.86 -5.97
C GLU A 125 -17.93 9.79 -5.59
N LYS A 126 -17.11 10.66 -6.17
CA LYS A 126 -15.68 10.79 -5.85
C LYS A 126 -15.44 11.06 -4.36
N ASP A 127 -16.14 12.03 -3.77
CA ASP A 127 -16.06 12.33 -2.32
C ASP A 127 -16.39 11.09 -1.46
N LYS A 128 -17.43 10.33 -1.84
CA LYS A 128 -17.78 9.08 -1.15
C LYS A 128 -16.69 8.02 -1.25
N LEU A 129 -16.04 7.90 -2.41
CA LEU A 129 -14.96 6.93 -2.62
C LEU A 129 -13.71 7.31 -1.83
N PHE A 130 -13.38 8.59 -1.70
CA PHE A 130 -12.26 9.02 -0.86
C PHE A 130 -12.55 8.90 0.63
N ARG A 131 -13.82 8.97 1.04
CA ARG A 131 -14.27 8.72 2.41
C ARG A 131 -14.66 7.27 2.65
N ALA A 132 -13.96 6.33 1.99
CA ALA A 132 -14.34 4.93 1.92
C ALA A 132 -14.55 4.27 3.29
N ILE A 133 -13.71 4.59 4.26
CA ILE A 133 -13.74 4.04 5.62
C ILE A 133 -15.04 4.43 6.35
N GLU A 134 -15.57 5.62 6.08
CA GLU A 134 -16.81 6.10 6.70
C GLU A 134 -18.05 5.59 5.98
N VAL A 135 -17.94 5.41 4.67
CA VAL A 135 -19.09 5.13 3.78
C VAL A 135 -19.32 3.63 3.58
N PHE A 136 -18.26 2.82 3.49
CA PHE A 136 -18.36 1.41 3.11
C PHE A 136 -18.02 0.48 4.28
N PRO A 137 -19.01 -0.26 4.84
CA PRO A 137 -18.80 -1.09 6.03
C PRO A 137 -17.72 -2.18 5.89
N ALA A 138 -17.53 -2.73 4.68
CA ALA A 138 -16.51 -3.74 4.43
C ALA A 138 -15.09 -3.14 4.49
N ILE A 139 -14.92 -1.93 3.97
CA ILE A 139 -13.64 -1.19 4.02
C ILE A 139 -13.38 -0.74 5.46
N LYS A 140 -14.41 -0.21 6.14
CA LYS A 140 -14.34 0.14 7.55
C LYS A 140 -13.83 -1.02 8.41
N GLN A 141 -14.39 -2.22 8.25
CA GLN A 141 -13.98 -3.38 9.05
C GLN A 141 -12.51 -3.77 8.83
N LYS A 142 -12.00 -3.65 7.59
CA LYS A 142 -10.57 -3.88 7.31
C LYS A 142 -9.69 -2.79 7.94
N ALA A 143 -10.10 -1.52 7.80
CA ALA A 143 -9.40 -0.39 8.40
C ALA A 143 -9.37 -0.49 9.93
N ASP A 144 -10.51 -0.72 10.57
CA ASP A 144 -10.62 -0.89 12.03
C ASP A 144 -9.78 -2.08 12.53
N TRP A 145 -9.61 -3.13 11.71
CA TRP A 145 -8.72 -4.24 12.03
C TRP A 145 -7.25 -3.80 11.98
N ALA A 146 -6.83 -3.12 10.90
CA ALA A 146 -5.46 -2.65 10.75
C ALA A 146 -5.08 -1.65 11.85
N LEU A 147 -5.91 -0.62 12.09
CA LEU A 147 -5.72 0.39 13.12
C LEU A 147 -5.58 -0.21 14.52
N ARG A 148 -6.38 -1.25 14.84
CA ARG A 148 -6.24 -1.96 16.13
C ARG A 148 -4.86 -2.60 16.30
N TRP A 149 -4.30 -3.15 15.24
CA TRP A 149 -2.98 -3.79 15.32
C TRP A 149 -1.85 -2.78 15.33
N ILE A 150 -2.01 -1.59 14.74
CA ILE A 150 -1.05 -0.47 14.90
C ILE A 150 -0.79 -0.19 16.38
N GLU A 151 -1.84 -0.25 17.19
CA GLU A 151 -1.77 0.02 18.64
C GLU A 151 -1.22 -1.16 19.47
N SER A 152 -0.98 -2.34 18.89
CA SER A 152 -0.37 -3.44 19.67
C SER A 152 0.98 -2.98 20.21
N PRO A 153 1.37 -3.29 21.46
CA PRO A 153 2.69 -2.97 21.99
C PRO A 153 3.80 -3.90 21.45
N SER A 154 3.44 -5.05 20.85
CA SER A 154 4.41 -6.05 20.40
C SER A 154 4.81 -5.84 18.95
N PHE A 155 6.11 -5.56 18.72
CA PHE A 155 6.67 -5.44 17.37
C PHE A 155 6.38 -6.67 16.49
N ALA A 156 6.51 -7.88 17.05
CA ALA A 156 6.27 -9.11 16.29
C ALA A 156 4.79 -9.26 15.89
N GLU A 157 3.86 -8.89 16.76
CA GLU A 157 2.43 -8.92 16.43
C GLU A 157 2.11 -7.91 15.34
N ARG A 158 2.63 -6.67 15.45
CA ARG A 158 2.47 -5.65 14.41
C ARG A 158 3.08 -6.11 13.09
N LEU A 159 4.28 -6.67 13.10
CA LEU A 159 4.97 -7.15 11.90
C LEU A 159 4.13 -8.21 11.17
N ILE A 160 3.60 -9.20 11.90
CA ILE A 160 2.73 -10.23 11.32
C ILE A 160 1.41 -9.64 10.85
N ALA A 161 0.81 -8.73 11.62
CA ALA A 161 -0.45 -8.09 11.26
C ALA A 161 -0.33 -7.29 9.97
N PHE A 162 0.75 -6.51 9.81
CA PHE A 162 0.99 -5.71 8.62
C PHE A 162 1.43 -6.53 7.41
N ALA A 163 2.12 -7.66 7.61
CA ALA A 163 2.30 -8.64 6.55
C ALA A 163 0.95 -9.22 6.06
N ALA A 164 -0.02 -9.39 6.96
CA ALA A 164 -1.37 -9.79 6.59
C ALA A 164 -2.16 -8.65 5.91
N VAL A 165 -1.97 -7.39 6.31
CA VAL A 165 -2.53 -6.23 5.60
C VAL A 165 -2.01 -6.23 4.17
N GLU A 166 -0.70 -6.10 3.95
CA GLU A 166 -0.14 -5.97 2.59
C GLU A 166 -0.32 -7.23 1.74
N GLY A 167 -0.17 -8.41 2.34
CA GLY A 167 -0.26 -9.68 1.61
C GLY A 167 -1.70 -10.18 1.42
N ILE A 168 -2.47 -10.31 2.50
CA ILE A 168 -3.77 -10.98 2.47
C ILE A 168 -4.88 -10.01 2.09
N PHE A 169 -4.91 -8.80 2.66
CA PHE A 169 -6.06 -7.90 2.44
C PHE A 169 -6.14 -7.38 1.00
N PHE A 170 -5.02 -7.28 0.30
CA PHE A 170 -4.95 -6.87 -1.10
C PHE A 170 -5.06 -8.05 -2.09
N SER A 171 -4.75 -9.29 -1.67
CA SER A 171 -4.68 -10.45 -2.58
C SER A 171 -5.91 -10.65 -3.46
N GLY A 172 -7.12 -10.55 -2.89
CA GLY A 172 -8.37 -10.72 -3.63
C GLY A 172 -8.60 -9.60 -4.65
N SER A 173 -8.24 -8.37 -4.31
CA SER A 173 -8.34 -7.22 -5.21
C SER A 173 -7.35 -7.37 -6.37
N PHE A 174 -6.08 -7.69 -6.10
CA PHE A 174 -5.09 -7.93 -7.16
C PHE A 174 -5.50 -9.09 -8.07
N CYS A 175 -5.99 -10.20 -7.53
CA CYS A 175 -6.51 -11.31 -8.33
C CYS A 175 -7.62 -10.85 -9.29
N SER A 176 -8.52 -9.99 -8.81
CA SER A 176 -9.63 -9.47 -9.60
C SER A 176 -9.18 -8.49 -10.69
N ILE A 177 -8.15 -7.67 -10.43
CA ILE A 177 -7.54 -6.79 -11.43
C ILE A 177 -6.82 -7.61 -12.50
N PHE A 178 -6.06 -8.64 -12.11
CA PHE A 178 -5.45 -9.58 -13.06
C PHE A 178 -6.49 -10.32 -13.92
N TRP A 179 -7.69 -10.55 -13.41
CA TRP A 179 -8.81 -11.08 -14.20
C TRP A 179 -9.25 -10.11 -15.30
N LEU A 180 -9.26 -8.79 -15.05
CA LEU A 180 -9.51 -7.77 -16.08
C LEU A 180 -8.40 -7.78 -17.14
N LYS A 181 -7.14 -7.90 -16.72
CA LYS A 181 -5.98 -8.05 -17.61
C LYS A 181 -6.16 -9.21 -18.58
N LYS A 182 -6.59 -10.38 -18.07
CA LYS A 182 -6.86 -11.58 -18.88
C LYS A 182 -7.94 -11.35 -19.94
N ARG A 183 -8.86 -10.42 -19.70
CA ARG A 183 -9.91 -10.02 -20.65
C ARG A 183 -9.47 -8.92 -21.62
N GLY A 184 -8.26 -8.38 -21.47
CA GLY A 184 -7.75 -7.29 -22.29
C GLY A 184 -8.48 -5.97 -22.04
N LEU A 185 -8.80 -5.68 -20.77
CA LEU A 185 -9.52 -4.49 -20.34
C LEU A 185 -8.67 -3.65 -19.38
N MET A 186 -8.83 -2.34 -19.44
CA MET A 186 -8.23 -1.37 -18.50
C MET A 186 -6.69 -1.50 -18.40
N PRO A 187 -5.95 -1.34 -19.51
CA PRO A 187 -4.48 -1.52 -19.52
C PRO A 187 -3.71 -0.59 -18.57
N GLY A 188 -4.24 0.58 -18.23
CA GLY A 188 -3.65 1.47 -17.23
C GLY A 188 -3.85 0.98 -15.79
N LEU A 189 -4.97 0.33 -15.50
CA LEU A 189 -5.25 -0.31 -14.21
C LEU A 189 -4.50 -1.65 -14.01
N THR A 190 -4.05 -2.35 -15.08
CA THR A 190 -3.76 -3.80 -15.06
C THR A 190 -2.33 -4.25 -15.33
#